data_AF-A0A7C6AYT3-F1
#
_entry.id   AF-A0A7C6AYT3-F1
#
_cell.length_a   1.000
_cell.length_b   1.000
_cell.length_c   1.000
_cell.angle_alpha   90.00
_cell.angle_beta   90.00
_cell.angle_gamma   90.00
#
_symmetry.space_group_name_H-M   'P 1'
#
loop_
_entity.id
_entity.type
_entity.pdbx_description
1 polymer ?
#
loop_
_entity_poly.entity_id
_entity_poly.type
_entity_poly.pdbx_seq_one_letter_code
_entity_poly.pdbx_strand_id
1 'polypeptide(L)'
;AELTTIGQACQNPAGERSNGGTLWAWYPHAQVLFNTAAPPNWQYPSCGGNCCPGGAHDWAWGVIPPRSLHPGGVNVGLGDGSVKFVSSTIDVLTFQRLGNAMDGQSVGQF
;
A
#
# COMPACT_ATOMS: atom_id res chain seq x y z
N ALA A 1 0.43 16.30 0.30
CA ALA A 1 0.86 16.86 1.60
C ALA A 1 0.71 15.83 2.71
N GLU A 2 -0.48 15.25 2.91
CA GLU A 2 -0.73 14.33 4.03
C GLU A 2 0.08 13.03 3.96
N LEU A 3 0.21 12.39 2.80
CA LEU A 3 1.04 11.18 2.65
C LEU A 3 2.49 11.44 3.07
N THR A 4 3.08 12.57 2.69
CA THR A 4 4.45 12.91 3.08
C THR A 4 4.59 13.06 4.59
N THR A 5 3.64 13.73 5.24
CA THR A 5 3.61 13.89 6.70
C THR A 5 3.47 12.54 7.42
N ILE A 6 2.58 11.68 6.94
CA ILE A 6 2.43 10.31 7.46
C ILE A 6 3.74 9.55 7.31
N GLY A 7 4.30 9.55 6.10
CA GLY A 7 5.54 8.85 5.81
C GLY A 7 6.73 9.28 6.68
N GLN A 8 6.84 10.58 6.96
CA GLN A 8 7.85 11.11 7.89
C GLN A 8 7.66 10.58 9.32
N ALA A 9 6.42 10.50 9.81
CA ALA A 9 6.15 9.90 11.12
C ALA A 9 6.53 8.41 11.16
N CYS A 10 6.37 7.71 10.03
CA CYS A 10 6.70 6.29 9.90
C CYS A 10 8.21 5.99 9.87
N GLN A 11 9.07 7.00 9.69
CA GLN A 11 10.53 6.81 9.70
C GLN A 11 11.12 6.64 11.10
N ASN A 12 10.41 7.06 12.14
CA ASN A 12 10.84 6.90 13.53
C ASN A 12 9.83 6.03 14.31
N PRO A 13 9.76 4.72 14.00
CA PRO A 13 8.75 3.85 14.57
C PRO A 13 8.98 3.64 16.07
N ALA A 14 7.89 3.56 16.83
CA ALA A 14 7.92 3.13 18.23
C ALA A 14 8.20 1.62 18.38
N GLY A 15 8.14 0.86 17.27
CA GLY A 15 8.52 -0.55 17.19
C GLY A 15 8.19 -1.16 15.83
N GLU A 16 8.82 -2.31 15.54
CA GLU A 16 8.63 -3.11 14.34
C GLU A 16 8.01 -4.48 14.65
N ARG A 17 7.12 -4.95 13.79
CA ARG A 17 6.53 -6.30 13.91
C ARG A 17 7.17 -7.35 13.02
N SER A 18 7.81 -6.96 11.92
CA SER A 18 8.48 -7.88 10.98
C SER A 18 7.63 -9.11 10.57
N ASN A 19 6.31 -8.95 10.53
CA ASN A 19 5.34 -10.03 10.27
C ASN A 19 5.10 -10.29 8.77
N GLY A 20 5.70 -9.49 7.88
CA GLY A 20 5.52 -9.62 6.43
C GLY A 20 5.85 -11.01 5.94
N GLY A 21 4.86 -11.71 5.37
CA GLY A 21 5.03 -13.06 4.84
C GLY A 21 5.16 -14.18 5.88
N THR A 22 4.96 -13.93 7.18
CA THR A 22 5.01 -15.02 8.19
C THR A 22 3.87 -16.02 8.04
N LEU A 23 2.67 -15.59 7.63
CA LEU A 23 1.52 -16.46 7.39
C LEU A 23 0.99 -16.27 5.96
N TRP A 24 1.18 -17.28 5.10
CA TRP A 24 0.91 -17.20 3.65
C TRP A 24 -0.56 -17.02 3.23
N ALA A 25 -1.52 -17.29 4.13
CA ALA A 25 -2.96 -17.17 3.86
C ALA A 25 -3.70 -16.31 4.88
N TRP A 26 -2.99 -15.55 5.72
CA TRP A 26 -3.62 -14.73 6.74
C TRP A 26 -4.03 -13.38 6.16
N TYR A 27 -5.30 -13.00 6.35
CA TYR A 27 -5.93 -11.86 5.71
C TYR A 27 -5.36 -10.44 6.00
N PRO A 28 -4.55 -10.15 7.04
CA PRO A 28 -4.07 -8.79 7.26
C PRO A 28 -3.12 -8.25 6.18
N HIS A 29 -3.22 -6.95 5.92
CA HIS A 29 -2.31 -6.20 5.04
C HIS A 29 -0.83 -6.30 5.46
N ALA A 30 -0.53 -6.46 6.75
CA ALA A 30 0.85 -6.62 7.20
C ALA A 30 1.44 -8.02 6.93
N GLN A 31 0.64 -8.97 6.42
CA GLN A 31 1.02 -10.38 6.22
C GLN A 31 1.19 -10.69 4.75
N VAL A 32 0.08 -10.69 3.98
CA VAL A 32 0.07 -11.07 2.55
C VAL A 32 -0.69 -10.11 1.65
N LEU A 33 -1.46 -9.18 2.22
CA LEU A 33 -2.22 -8.20 1.44
C LEU A 33 -1.48 -6.86 1.35
N PHE A 34 -2.03 -5.94 0.58
CA PHE A 34 -1.55 -4.56 0.47
C PHE A 34 -2.75 -3.64 0.23
N ASN A 35 -2.56 -2.33 0.35
CA ASN A 35 -3.56 -1.34 -0.01
C ASN A 35 -3.01 -0.34 -1.03
N THR A 36 -3.92 0.42 -1.65
CA THR A 36 -3.59 1.42 -2.67
C THR A 36 -3.49 2.84 -2.09
N ALA A 37 -3.29 2.97 -0.77
CA ALA A 37 -3.29 4.27 -0.09
C ALA A 37 -2.15 5.19 -0.54
N ALA A 38 -1.02 4.61 -0.94
CA ALA A 38 0.17 5.28 -1.46
C ALA A 38 0.64 4.59 -2.76
N PRO A 39 1.43 5.28 -3.62
CA PRO A 39 1.87 4.71 -4.88
C PRO A 39 2.83 3.51 -4.67
N PRO A 40 3.00 2.64 -5.69
CA PRO A 40 3.91 1.52 -5.59
C PRO A 40 5.34 1.93 -5.28
N ASN A 41 6.05 1.13 -4.48
CA ASN A 41 7.40 1.44 -3.99
C ASN A 41 7.50 2.80 -3.29
N TRP A 42 6.47 3.15 -2.53
CA TRP A 42 6.45 4.37 -1.73
C TRP A 42 7.75 4.55 -0.92
N GLN A 43 8.30 5.76 -0.94
CA GLN A 43 9.63 6.05 -0.38
C GLN A 43 9.73 5.84 1.14
N TYR A 44 8.61 5.83 1.84
CA TYR A 44 8.56 5.66 3.29
C TYR A 44 8.30 4.19 3.67
N PRO A 45 8.66 3.77 4.90
CA PRO A 45 8.31 2.46 5.41
C PRO A 45 6.78 2.27 5.43
N SER A 46 6.32 1.02 5.27
CA SER A 46 4.91 0.70 5.50
C SER A 46 4.58 0.91 6.97
N CYS A 47 3.43 1.51 7.25
CA CYS A 47 3.06 1.92 8.60
C CYS A 47 1.55 1.91 8.84
N GLY A 48 1.10 2.01 10.09
CA GLY A 48 -0.32 2.00 10.50
C GLY A 48 -0.63 1.58 11.94
N GLY A 49 -0.77 2.49 12.91
CA GLY A 49 -0.71 2.16 14.35
C GLY A 49 -2.02 1.70 15.00
N ASN A 50 -1.97 1.46 16.32
CA ASN A 50 -3.16 1.26 17.18
C ASN A 50 -4.04 2.52 17.32
N CYS A 51 -3.55 3.67 16.85
CA CYS A 51 -4.29 4.90 16.53
C CYS A 51 -3.39 5.81 15.66
N CYS A 52 -4.00 6.47 14.65
CA CYS A 52 -3.36 7.42 13.71
C CYS A 52 -2.18 6.83 12.87
N PRO A 53 -1.80 7.44 11.73
CA PRO A 53 -1.11 6.71 10.66
C PRO A 53 0.38 6.54 11.02
N GLY A 54 0.82 5.35 11.45
CA GLY A 54 2.17 5.24 12.04
C GLY A 54 2.85 3.87 12.25
N GLY A 55 2.20 2.75 12.60
CA GLY A 55 2.93 1.44 12.68
C GLY A 55 2.14 0.18 12.36
N ALA A 56 2.31 -0.40 11.15
CA ALA A 56 1.39 -1.37 10.54
C ALA A 56 1.00 -2.53 11.48
N HIS A 57 -0.29 -2.65 11.79
CA HIS A 57 -0.83 -3.72 12.63
C HIS A 57 -1.78 -4.64 11.87
N ASP A 58 -1.83 -5.91 12.30
CA ASP A 58 -2.70 -6.95 11.75
C ASP A 58 -4.21 -6.61 11.84
N TRP A 59 -4.59 -5.64 12.68
CA TRP A 59 -5.97 -5.22 12.94
C TRP A 59 -6.20 -3.70 12.91
N ALA A 60 -5.29 -2.91 12.33
CA ALA A 60 -5.40 -1.44 12.36
C ALA A 60 -5.26 -0.77 11.00
N TRP A 61 -5.63 0.52 10.94
CA TRP A 61 -5.52 1.35 9.75
C TRP A 61 -4.06 1.71 9.46
N GLY A 62 -3.64 1.51 8.22
CA GLY A 62 -2.27 1.76 7.81
C GLY A 62 -2.11 2.04 6.33
N VAL A 63 -0.96 2.61 5.99
CA VAL A 63 -0.46 2.79 4.64
C VAL A 63 0.52 1.65 4.36
N ILE A 64 0.04 0.65 3.61
CA ILE A 64 0.79 -0.59 3.31
C ILE A 64 0.75 -0.76 1.78
N PRO A 65 1.49 0.08 1.04
CA PRO A 65 1.48 0.06 -0.42
C PRO A 65 2.22 -1.17 -0.96
N PRO A 66 1.93 -1.58 -2.21
CA PRO A 66 2.67 -2.67 -2.83
C PRO A 66 4.13 -2.26 -3.06
N ARG A 67 5.04 -3.21 -2.84
CA ARG A 67 6.48 -3.02 -2.99
C ARG A 67 7.09 -4.12 -3.83
N SER A 68 8.06 -3.76 -4.65
CA SER A 68 8.89 -4.63 -5.47
C SER A 68 10.29 -4.05 -5.58
N LEU A 69 11.27 -4.91 -5.86
CA LEU A 69 12.63 -4.47 -6.18
C LEU A 69 12.78 -4.07 -7.66
N HIS A 70 11.72 -4.21 -8.47
CA HIS A 70 11.75 -3.75 -9.85
C HIS A 70 11.89 -2.23 -9.95
N PRO A 71 12.77 -1.73 -10.83
CA PRO A 71 12.88 -0.30 -11.07
C PRO A 71 11.56 0.30 -11.56
N GLY A 72 11.11 1.35 -10.89
CA GLY A 72 10.02 2.19 -11.39
C GLY A 72 8.61 1.66 -11.23
N GLY A 73 8.36 0.50 -10.61
CA GLY A 73 6.99 0.04 -10.38
C GLY A 73 6.83 -1.39 -9.90
N VAL A 74 5.60 -1.90 -10.06
CA VAL A 74 5.19 -3.25 -9.64
C VAL A 74 4.29 -3.88 -10.71
N ASN A 75 4.30 -5.21 -10.82
CA ASN A 75 3.28 -5.92 -11.59
C ASN A 75 2.08 -6.22 -10.68
N VAL A 76 0.87 -5.88 -11.12
CA VAL A 76 -0.37 -6.10 -10.37
C VAL A 76 -1.32 -6.96 -11.19
N GLY A 77 -1.95 -7.95 -10.54
CA GLY A 77 -3.07 -8.69 -11.10
C GLY A 77 -4.38 -7.94 -10.84
N LEU A 78 -5.18 -7.74 -11.88
CA LEU A 78 -6.50 -7.11 -11.80
C LEU A 78 -7.59 -8.16 -11.57
N GLY A 79 -8.78 -7.71 -11.14
CA GLY A 79 -9.92 -8.59 -10.86
C GLY A 79 -10.46 -9.34 -12.10
N ASP A 80 -10.09 -8.89 -13.30
CA ASP A 80 -10.41 -9.55 -14.57
C ASP A 80 -9.37 -10.61 -14.99
N GLY A 81 -8.35 -10.85 -14.16
CA GLY A 81 -7.27 -11.82 -14.42
C GLY A 81 -6.12 -11.28 -15.29
N SER A 82 -6.20 -10.04 -15.77
CA SER A 82 -5.11 -9.42 -16.50
C SER A 82 -3.98 -8.96 -15.56
N VAL A 83 -2.74 -8.97 -16.05
CA VAL A 83 -1.57 -8.46 -15.31
C VAL A 83 -1.06 -7.21 -16.00
N LYS A 84 -0.89 -6.14 -15.22
CA LYS A 84 -0.36 -4.87 -15.71
C LYS A 84 0.79 -4.37 -14.85
N PHE A 85 1.75 -3.71 -15.49
CA PHE A 85 2.79 -2.97 -14.81
C PHE A 85 2.25 -1.61 -14.39
N VAL A 86 2.32 -1.30 -13.10
CA VAL A 86 1.91 -0.03 -12.52
C VAL A 86 3.15 0.74 -12.08
N SER A 87 3.30 1.95 -12.60
CA SER A 87 4.44 2.83 -12.27
C SER A 87 4.40 3.32 -10.82
N SER A 88 5.57 3.46 -10.20
CA SER A 88 5.77 4.16 -8.92
C SER A 88 5.44 5.66 -8.99
N THR A 89 5.40 6.23 -10.20
CA THR A 89 5.02 7.64 -10.44
C THR A 89 3.56 7.82 -10.83
N ILE A 90 2.73 6.78 -10.71
CA ILE A 90 1.29 6.87 -10.95
C ILE A 90 0.65 7.97 -10.11
N ASP A 91 -0.35 8.64 -10.68
CA ASP A 91 -1.22 9.52 -9.92
C ASP A 91 -1.89 8.75 -8.77
N VAL A 92 -1.71 9.23 -7.55
CA VAL A 92 -2.14 8.52 -6.34
C VAL A 92 -3.65 8.36 -6.30
N LEU A 93 -4.41 9.35 -6.76
CA LEU A 93 -5.87 9.25 -6.79
C LEU A 93 -6.33 8.18 -7.77
N THR A 94 -5.71 8.10 -8.95
CA THR A 94 -5.97 7.04 -9.93
C THR A 94 -5.69 5.66 -9.33
N PHE A 95 -4.58 5.50 -8.59
CA PHE A 95 -4.24 4.24 -7.94
C PHE A 95 -5.19 3.88 -6.80
N GLN A 96 -5.63 4.86 -6.00
CA GLN A 96 -6.61 4.66 -4.94
C GLN A 96 -7.96 4.19 -5.51
N ARG A 97 -8.43 4.81 -6.59
CA ARG A 97 -9.65 4.40 -7.31
C ARG A 97 -9.52 2.97 -7.85
N LEU A 98 -8.37 2.61 -8.41
CA LEU A 98 -8.12 1.26 -8.91
C LEU A 98 -8.28 0.19 -7.81
N GLY A 99 -7.86 0.49 -6.58
CA GLY A 99 -8.02 -0.42 -5.44
C GLY A 99 -9.39 -0.38 -4.78
N ASN A 100 -10.24 0.61 -5.09
CA ASN A 100 -11.54 0.79 -4.47
C ASN A 100 -12.68 0.54 -5.46
N ALA A 101 -12.98 -0.74 -5.70
CA ALA A 101 -14.01 -1.15 -6.65
C ALA A 101 -15.44 -0.64 -6.32
N MET A 102 -15.69 -0.17 -5.08
CA MET A 102 -17.02 0.29 -4.64
C MET A 102 -17.20 1.82 -4.72
N ASP A 103 -16.21 2.59 -5.15
CA ASP A 103 -16.33 4.05 -5.22
C ASP A 103 -17.21 4.56 -6.39
N GLY A 104 -17.54 3.68 -7.33
CA GLY A 104 -18.35 3.98 -8.51
C GLY A 104 -17.68 4.96 -9.48
N GLN A 105 -16.38 5.24 -9.33
CA GLN A 105 -15.64 6.17 -10.16
C GLN A 105 -14.95 5.44 -11.30
N SER A 106 -14.86 6.08 -12.47
CA SER A 106 -14.04 5.57 -13.56
C SER A 106 -12.55 5.76 -13.23
N VAL A 107 -11.77 4.72 -13.48
CA VAL A 107 -10.30 4.78 -13.40
C VAL A 107 -9.75 5.24 -14.75
N GLY A 108 -8.78 6.16 -14.71
CA GLY A 108 -8.05 6.62 -15.90
C GLY A 108 -7.07 5.58 -16.44
N GLN A 109 -6.08 6.03 -17.21
CA GLN A 109 -4.99 5.16 -17.65
C GLN A 109 -3.97 4.97 -16.51
N PHE A 110 -3.46 3.75 -16.34
CA PHE A 110 -2.55 3.36 -15.27
C PHE A 110 -1.57 2.26 -15.72
#